data_AF-A0AAE9MGQ3-F1
#
_entry.id   AF-A0AAE9MGQ3-F1
#
_cell.length_a   1.000
_cell.length_b   1.000
_cell.length_c   1.000
_cell.angle_alpha   90.00
_cell.angle_beta   90.00
_cell.angle_gamma   90.00
#
_symmetry.space_group_name_H-M   'P 1'
#
loop_
_entity.id
_entity.type
_entity.pdbx_description
1 polymer ?
#
loop_
_entity_poly.entity_id
_entity_poly.type
_entity_poly.pdbx_seq_one_letter_code
_entity_poly.pdbx_strand_id
1 'polypeptide(L)'
;MRVLLLLALCGALPVQAANEAECRQAFTEWMLDQQQQFSDRKASKMERRKAERAIDQVREEFAKRESFCQAMAWVARDQDRDPRFNPRAGEIHDFSQVR
;
A
#
# COMPACT_ATOMS: atom_id res chain seq x y z
N MET A 1 -9.23 -15.91 43.27
CA MET A 1 -9.12 -16.72 42.02
C MET A 1 -9.66 -16.02 40.76
N ARG A 2 -9.80 -14.68 40.73
CA ARG A 2 -10.21 -13.93 39.52
C ARG A 2 -9.04 -13.25 38.78
N VAL A 3 -7.94 -12.99 39.48
CA VAL A 3 -6.76 -12.29 38.93
C VAL A 3 -5.94 -13.18 38.00
N LEU A 4 -5.92 -14.49 38.27
CA LEU A 4 -5.15 -15.48 37.50
C LEU A 4 -5.71 -15.73 36.09
N LEU A 5 -6.99 -15.41 35.85
CA LEU A 5 -7.61 -15.54 34.53
C LEU A 5 -7.25 -14.41 33.57
N LEU A 6 -6.84 -13.23 34.07
CA LEU A 6 -6.46 -12.10 33.22
C LEU A 6 -5.04 -12.22 32.65
N LEU A 7 -4.15 -12.94 33.33
CA LEU A 7 -2.77 -13.18 32.87
C LEU A 7 -2.69 -14.26 31.77
N ALA A 8 -3.65 -15.18 31.71
CA ALA A 8 -3.68 -16.24 30.70
C ALA A 8 -4.07 -15.76 29.30
N LEU A 9 -4.72 -14.60 29.16
CA LEU A 9 -5.11 -14.04 27.85
C LEU A 9 -4.00 -13.26 27.14
N CYS A 10 -2.91 -12.89 27.83
CA CYS A 10 -1.79 -12.17 27.21
C CYS A 10 -0.77 -13.09 26.51
N GLY A 11 -0.84 -14.41 26.70
CA GLY A 11 0.14 -15.37 26.17
C GLY A 11 -0.18 -15.93 24.77
N ALA A 12 -1.33 -15.60 24.19
CA ALA A 12 -1.84 -16.22 22.97
C ALA A 12 -1.79 -15.31 21.73
N LEU A 13 -0.94 -14.28 21.71
CA LEU A 13 -0.74 -13.47 20.52
C LEU A 13 0.71 -13.56 20.05
N PRO A 14 1.06 -14.48 19.13
CA PRO A 14 2.10 -14.17 18.17
C PRO A 14 1.46 -13.26 17.12
N VAL A 15 1.10 -12.03 17.49
CA VAL A 15 1.22 -10.96 16.50
C VAL A 15 2.72 -10.74 16.45
N GLN A 16 3.39 -11.46 15.55
CA GLN A 16 4.66 -10.99 15.02
C GLN A 16 4.31 -9.65 14.36
N ALA A 17 4.35 -8.59 15.16
CA ALA A 17 4.43 -7.25 14.62
C ALA A 17 5.72 -7.26 13.82
N ALA A 18 5.58 -7.33 12.50
CA ALA A 18 6.73 -7.19 11.60
C ALA A 18 7.51 -5.98 12.11
N ASN A 19 8.81 -6.15 12.31
CA ASN A 19 9.59 -5.04 12.82
C ASN A 19 9.71 -3.98 11.71
N GLU A 20 9.96 -2.74 12.11
CA GLU A 20 9.98 -1.61 11.17
C GLU A 20 11.01 -1.81 10.02
N ALA A 21 12.06 -2.60 10.23
CA ALA A 21 13.03 -2.92 9.19
C ALA A 21 12.49 -3.92 8.14
N GLU A 22 11.74 -4.93 8.57
CA GLU A 22 11.04 -5.87 7.68
C GLU A 22 9.98 -5.12 6.85
N CYS A 23 9.19 -4.25 7.49
CA CYS A 23 8.21 -3.43 6.79
C CYS A 23 8.87 -2.47 5.81
N ARG A 24 10.04 -1.89 6.15
CA ARG A 24 10.81 -1.05 5.22
C ARG A 24 11.27 -1.84 4.00
N GLN A 25 11.72 -3.07 4.20
CA GLN A 25 12.09 -3.93 3.08
C GLN A 25 10.87 -4.22 2.19
N ALA A 26 9.76 -4.66 2.78
CA ALA A 26 8.51 -4.92 2.06
C ALA A 26 7.99 -3.67 1.32
N PHE A 27 8.09 -2.49 1.95
CA PHE A 27 7.74 -1.22 1.32
C PHE A 27 8.63 -0.92 0.11
N THR A 28 9.94 -1.17 0.22
CA THR A 28 10.90 -0.93 -0.87
C THR A 28 10.63 -1.86 -2.05
N GLU A 29 10.41 -3.15 -1.78
CA GLU A 29 10.09 -4.16 -2.79
C GLU A 29 8.76 -3.83 -3.48
N TRP A 30 7.72 -3.50 -2.70
CA TRP A 30 6.43 -3.11 -3.22
C TRP A 30 6.49 -1.83 -4.06
N MET A 31 7.22 -0.80 -3.60
CA MET A 31 7.41 0.45 -4.34
C MET A 31 8.11 0.22 -5.68
N LEU A 32 9.09 -0.69 -5.72
CA LEU A 32 9.80 -1.03 -6.94
C LEU A 32 8.86 -1.73 -7.94
N ASP A 33 8.04 -2.69 -7.49
CA ASP A 33 7.05 -3.36 -8.33
C ASP A 33 6.06 -2.36 -8.95
N GLN A 34 5.50 -1.46 -8.14
CA GLN A 34 4.57 -0.45 -8.65
C GLN A 34 5.24 0.52 -9.63
N GLN A 35 6.49 0.92 -9.40
CA GLN A 35 7.22 1.76 -10.35
C GLN A 35 7.51 1.05 -11.67
N GLN A 36 7.79 -0.26 -11.63
CA GLN A 36 7.94 -1.07 -12.84
C GLN A 36 6.63 -1.13 -13.62
N GLN A 37 5.50 -1.39 -12.95
CA GLN A 37 4.18 -1.39 -13.60
C GLN A 37 3.83 -0.04 -14.21
N PHE A 38 4.10 1.07 -13.52
CA PHE A 38 3.87 2.42 -14.04
C PHE A 38 4.73 2.72 -15.29
N SER A 39 5.97 2.23 -15.28
CA SER A 39 6.95 2.48 -16.35
C SER A 39 6.80 1.52 -17.53
N ASP A 40 6.09 0.40 -17.37
CA ASP A 40 5.88 -0.57 -18.44
C ASP A 40 5.00 0.03 -19.54
N ARG A 41 5.61 0.25 -20.70
CA ARG A 41 4.93 0.77 -21.89
C ARG A 41 3.97 -0.25 -22.53
N LYS A 42 4.10 -1.53 -22.19
CA LYS A 42 3.22 -2.60 -22.65
C LYS A 42 1.97 -2.75 -21.78
N ALA A 43 2.03 -2.29 -20.53
CA ALA A 43 0.87 -2.25 -19.65
C ALA A 43 -0.18 -1.27 -20.18
N SER A 44 -1.45 -1.60 -19.94
CA SER A 44 -2.56 -0.73 -20.30
C SER A 44 -2.48 0.60 -19.55
N LYS A 45 -3.07 1.65 -20.13
CA LYS A 45 -3.15 2.98 -19.50
C LYS A 45 -3.78 2.92 -18.10
N MET A 46 -4.75 2.03 -17.92
CA MET A 46 -5.43 1.84 -16.63
C MET A 46 -4.55 1.15 -15.60
N GLU A 47 -3.76 0.14 -15.98
CA GLU A 47 -2.80 -0.52 -15.09
C GLU A 47 -1.71 0.45 -14.64
N ARG A 48 -1.16 1.24 -15.56
CA ARG A 48 -0.14 2.25 -15.23
C ARG A 48 -0.69 3.30 -14.27
N ARG A 49 -1.91 3.80 -14.51
CA ARG A 49 -2.60 4.73 -13.60
C ARG A 49 -2.94 4.10 -12.25
N LYS A 50 -3.27 2.80 -12.22
CA LYS A 50 -3.48 2.07 -10.96
C LYS A 50 -2.20 2.10 -10.13
N ALA A 51 -1.06 1.77 -10.75
CA ALA A 51 0.23 1.77 -10.07
C ALA A 51 0.67 3.17 -9.59
N GLU A 52 0.51 4.20 -10.42
CA GLU A 52 0.78 5.60 -10.05
C GLU A 52 0.03 6.03 -8.79
N ARG A 53 -1.28 5.79 -8.75
CA ARG A 53 -2.12 6.18 -7.62
C ARG A 53 -1.84 5.37 -6.37
N ALA A 54 -1.54 4.08 -6.51
CA ALA A 54 -1.12 3.25 -5.39
C ALA A 54 0.15 3.84 -4.76
N ILE A 55 1.14 4.23 -5.57
CA ILE A 55 2.37 4.89 -5.11
C ILE A 55 2.06 6.19 -4.36
N ASP A 56 1.23 7.06 -4.93
CA ASP A 56 0.90 8.35 -4.30
C ASP A 56 0.21 8.15 -2.95
N GLN A 57 -0.72 7.20 -2.88
CA GLN A 57 -1.50 6.96 -1.67
C GLN A 57 -0.66 6.30 -0.57
N VAL A 58 0.22 5.34 -0.89
CA VAL A 58 1.10 4.77 0.14
C VAL A 58 2.09 5.82 0.67
N ARG A 59 2.54 6.75 -0.18
CA ARG A 59 3.42 7.86 0.22
C ARG A 59 2.69 8.82 1.15
N GLU A 60 1.42 9.11 0.87
CA GLU A 60 0.57 9.90 1.75
C GLU A 60 0.38 9.23 3.11
N GLU A 61 0.10 7.92 3.14
CA GLU A 61 -0.05 7.16 4.38
C GLU A 61 1.25 7.09 5.18
N PHE A 62 2.39 6.93 4.50
CA PHE A 62 3.69 7.04 5.14
C PHE A 62 3.92 8.44 5.72
N ALA A 63 3.65 9.51 4.97
CA ALA A 63 3.84 10.90 5.44
C ALA A 63 2.98 11.26 6.65
N LYS A 64 1.81 10.63 6.82
CA LYS A 64 0.93 10.86 7.98
C LYS A 64 1.50 10.31 9.29
N ARG A 65 2.26 9.22 9.23
CA ARG A 65 2.57 8.40 10.41
C ARG A 65 4.04 8.02 10.57
N GLU A 66 4.84 8.28 9.54
CA GLU A 66 6.27 7.99 9.46
C GLU A 66 6.60 6.52 9.83
N SER A 67 5.68 5.60 9.52
CA SER A 67 5.85 4.17 9.78
C SER A 67 5.57 3.35 8.53
N PHE A 68 6.59 2.63 8.09
CA PHE A 68 6.55 1.62 7.05
C PHE A 68 5.52 0.52 7.36
N CYS A 69 5.45 0.03 8.60
CA CYS A 69 4.48 -1.00 8.94
C CYS A 69 3.04 -0.50 8.81
N GLN A 70 2.77 0.76 9.16
CA GLN A 70 1.42 1.32 9.02
C GLN A 70 1.07 1.60 7.56
N ALA A 71 2.04 2.07 6.77
CA ALA A 71 1.89 2.20 5.32
C ALA A 71 1.63 0.84 4.65
N MET A 72 2.38 -0.20 5.01
CA MET A 72 2.18 -1.56 4.49
C MET A 72 0.88 -2.20 4.97
N ALA A 73 0.42 -1.87 6.17
CA ALA A 73 -0.91 -2.27 6.62
C ALA A 73 -2.03 -1.60 5.80
N TRP A 74 -1.82 -0.39 5.28
CA TRP A 74 -2.73 0.22 4.31
C TRP A 74 -2.69 -0.53 2.98
N VAL A 75 -1.49 -0.81 2.43
CA VAL A 75 -1.33 -1.58 1.18
C VAL A 75 -2.08 -2.92 1.24
N ALA A 76 -1.96 -3.64 2.35
CA ALA A 76 -2.63 -4.93 2.55
C ALA A 76 -4.17 -4.83 2.60
N ARG A 77 -4.73 -3.67 2.94
CA ARG A 77 -6.18 -3.45 3.05
C ARG A 77 -6.82 -2.86 1.79
N ASP A 78 -6.07 -2.08 1.02
CA ASP A 78 -6.63 -1.17 0.01
C ASP A 78 -6.29 -1.52 -1.45
N GLN A 79 -5.53 -2.60 -1.70
CA GLN A 79 -5.12 -3.04 -3.06
C GLN A 79 -6.26 -3.13 -4.10
N ASP A 80 -7.50 -3.35 -3.63
CA ASP A 80 -8.68 -3.52 -4.49
C ASP A 80 -9.86 -2.58 -4.16
N ARG A 81 -9.67 -1.64 -3.24
CA ARG A 81 -10.80 -0.87 -2.68
C ARG A 81 -10.84 0.61 -3.02
N ASP A 82 -9.86 1.16 -3.74
CA ASP A 82 -9.94 2.59 -4.07
C ASP A 82 -11.02 2.85 -5.14
N PRO A 83 -12.16 3.50 -4.79
CA PRO A 83 -13.18 3.85 -5.77
C PRO A 83 -12.67 4.86 -6.79
N ARG A 84 -11.51 5.49 -6.56
CA ARG A 84 -10.84 6.34 -7.53
C ARG A 84 -10.25 5.52 -8.68
N PHE A 85 -10.02 4.20 -8.58
CA PHE A 85 -9.59 3.36 -9.71
C PHE A 85 -10.62 3.25 -10.83
N ASN A 86 -11.86 3.69 -10.59
CA ASN A 86 -12.80 3.98 -11.67
C ASN A 86 -12.45 5.30 -12.36
N PRO A 87 -12.50 5.37 -13.71
CA PRO A 87 -12.31 6.61 -14.45
C PRO A 87 -13.21 7.73 -13.90
N ARG A 88 -12.62 8.88 -13.52
CA ARG A 88 -13.43 10.07 -13.19
C ARG A 88 -13.94 10.67 -14.49
N ALA A 89 -15.17 11.19 -14.47
CA ALA A 89 -15.68 11.97 -15.60
C ALA A 89 -14.76 13.20 -15.84
N GLY A 90 -14.18 13.30 -17.04
CA GLY A 90 -13.33 14.42 -17.45
C GLY A 90 -11.82 14.27 -17.17
N GLU A 91 -11.35 13.12 -16.67
CA GLU A 91 -9.93 12.89 -16.48
C GLU A 91 -9.25 12.53 -17.82
N ILE A 92 -8.16 13.22 -18.19
CA ILE A 92 -7.41 12.89 -19.41
C ILE A 92 -6.73 11.54 -19.19
N HIS A 93 -7.21 10.50 -19.86
CA HIS A 93 -6.65 9.14 -19.80
C HIS A 93 -5.57 8.89 -20.85
N ASP A 94 -5.23 9.89 -21.66
CA ASP A 94 -4.31 9.76 -22.77
C ASP A 94 -2.96 10.43 -22.51
N PHE A 95 -1.94 9.63 -22.20
CA PHE A 95 -0.55 10.06 -22.10
C PHE A 95 0.23 9.95 -23.43
N SER A 96 -0.46 9.74 -24.57
CA SER A 96 0.18 9.62 -25.88
C SER A 96 0.54 10.96 -26.55
N GLN A 97 0.22 12.10 -25.91
CA GLN A 97 0.52 13.44 -26.42
C GLN A 97 1.58 14.17 -25.59
N VAL A 98 2.70 13.52 -25.31
CA VAL A 98 3.95 14.26 -25.10
C VAL A 98 4.90 13.80 -26.20
N ARG A 99 4.90 14.56 -27.29
CA ARG A 99 5.87 14.45 -28.38
C ARG A 99 7.16 15.13 -27.94
#